data_AF-A0A8B3LHZ3-F1
#
_entry.id   AF-A0A8B3LHZ3-F1
#
_cell.length_a   1.000
_cell.length_b   1.000
_cell.length_c   1.000
_cell.angle_alpha   90.00
_cell.angle_beta   90.00
_cell.angle_gamma   90.00
#
_symmetry.space_group_name_H-M   'P 1'
#
loop_
_entity.id
_entity.type
_entity.pdbx_description
1 polymer ?
#
loop_
_entity_poly.entity_id
_entity_poly.type
_entity_poly.pdbx_seq_one_letter_code
_entity_poly.pdbx_strand_id
1 'polypeptide(L)'
;ADRFQAVPFDIDNVFWSHRGERCTFDTMIEEFGLESGALDRLALIVRAADTASLDLVPQAAGFLAASLGLSRMYRDDLEQLEAGMLLYDAFFRWCRDATEETHNWPAAGKPS
;
A
#
# COMPACT_ATOMS: atom_id res chain seq x y z
N ALA A 1 23.72 2.51 -11.42
CA ALA A 1 23.10 3.81 -11.75
C ALA A 1 23.87 4.52 -12.87
N ASP A 2 25.15 4.81 -12.66
CA ASP A 2 25.95 5.77 -13.45
C ASP A 2 25.97 5.50 -14.96
N ARG A 3 26.00 4.23 -15.36
CA ARG A 3 25.98 3.82 -16.78
C ARG A 3 24.73 4.27 -17.54
N PHE A 4 23.58 4.38 -16.87
CA PHE A 4 22.29 4.69 -17.49
C PHE A 4 21.65 5.96 -16.92
N GLN A 5 22.34 6.69 -16.04
CA GLN A 5 21.76 7.80 -15.27
C GLN A 5 20.47 7.37 -14.53
N ALA A 6 20.42 6.10 -14.11
CA ALA A 6 19.28 5.55 -13.39
C ALA A 6 19.31 5.97 -11.92
N VAL A 7 18.14 6.21 -11.35
CA VAL A 7 17.98 6.49 -9.92
C VAL A 7 17.91 5.15 -9.17
N PRO A 8 18.83 4.84 -8.23
CA PRO A 8 18.70 3.67 -7.38
C PRO A 8 17.43 3.76 -6.52
N PHE A 9 16.76 2.63 -6.35
CA PHE A 9 15.48 2.55 -5.67
C PHE A 9 15.39 1.26 -4.86
N ASP A 10 14.91 1.37 -3.63
CA ASP A 10 14.53 0.27 -2.75
C ASP A 10 15.63 -0.77 -2.49
N ILE A 11 16.84 -0.26 -2.25
CA ILE A 11 18.02 -1.04 -1.85
C ILE A 11 18.75 -0.34 -0.71
N ASP A 12 19.64 -1.06 -0.01
CA ASP A 12 20.39 -0.47 1.11
C ASP A 12 21.29 0.71 0.68
N ASN A 13 21.36 1.72 1.55
CA ASN A 13 22.26 2.87 1.45
C ASN A 13 22.05 3.76 0.20
N VAL A 14 20.83 3.85 -0.33
CA VAL A 14 20.48 4.81 -1.39
C VAL A 14 19.39 5.78 -0.93
N PHE A 15 19.23 6.89 -1.66
CA PHE A 15 18.31 7.97 -1.28
C PHE A 15 16.85 7.51 -1.16
N TRP A 16 16.37 6.77 -2.16
CA TRP A 16 15.06 6.13 -2.17
C TRP A 16 15.19 4.75 -1.54
N SER A 17 15.11 4.72 -0.21
CA SER A 17 15.24 3.49 0.57
C SER A 17 14.42 3.62 1.85
N HIS A 18 14.46 2.55 2.65
CA HIS A 18 13.92 2.51 3.99
C HIS A 18 14.66 3.48 4.90
N ARG A 19 13.95 4.04 5.89
CA ARG A 19 14.50 4.97 6.89
C ARG A 19 14.03 4.56 8.28
N GLY A 20 14.90 3.88 9.01
CA GLY A 20 14.53 3.29 10.30
C GLY A 20 13.43 2.24 10.10
N GLU A 21 12.30 2.41 10.77
CA GLU A 21 11.13 1.52 10.65
C GLU A 21 10.22 1.86 9.46
N ARG A 22 10.52 2.93 8.70
CA ARG A 22 9.73 3.35 7.55
C ARG A 22 10.19 2.66 6.26
N CYS A 23 9.23 2.32 5.39
CA CYS A 23 9.50 1.75 4.07
C CYS A 23 9.78 2.84 3.02
N THR A 24 10.18 2.45 1.81
CA THR A 24 10.46 3.41 0.72
C THR A 24 9.23 4.24 0.35
N PHE A 25 8.01 3.71 0.49
CA PHE A 25 6.77 4.47 0.25
C PHE A 25 6.59 5.65 1.21
N ASP A 26 6.93 5.46 2.49
CA ASP A 26 6.94 6.55 3.47
C ASP A 26 7.97 7.63 3.11
N THR A 27 9.17 7.20 2.68
CA THR A 27 10.22 8.10 2.20
C THR A 27 9.73 8.94 1.03
N MET A 28 9.00 8.36 0.08
CA MET A 28 8.43 9.10 -1.05
C MET A 28 7.41 10.14 -0.61
N ILE A 29 6.50 9.80 0.31
CA ILE A 29 5.52 10.77 0.85
C ILE A 29 6.23 11.97 1.50
N GLU A 30 7.27 11.72 2.30
CA GLU A 30 8.08 12.74 2.97
C GLU A 30 8.82 13.63 1.96
N GLU A 31 9.58 13.03 1.04
CA GLU A 31 10.43 13.77 0.08
C GLU A 31 9.62 14.53 -0.97
N PHE A 32 8.41 14.07 -1.31
CA PHE A 32 7.51 14.80 -2.20
C PHE A 32 6.62 15.82 -1.48
N GLY A 33 6.67 15.90 -0.14
CA GLY A 33 5.85 16.83 0.64
C GLY A 33 4.35 16.56 0.52
N LEU A 34 3.95 15.29 0.42
CA LEU A 34 2.56 14.90 0.24
C LEU A 34 1.84 14.79 1.59
N GLU A 35 1.17 15.86 2.01
CA GLU A 35 0.45 15.88 3.29
C GLU A 35 -1.04 15.51 3.10
N SER A 36 -1.43 14.33 3.59
CA SER A 36 -2.82 13.87 3.55
C SER A 36 -3.07 12.75 4.55
N GLY A 37 -4.10 12.90 5.41
CA GLY A 37 -4.48 11.84 6.35
C GLY A 37 -4.91 10.52 5.68
N ALA A 38 -5.34 10.55 4.41
CA ALA A 38 -5.60 9.34 3.64
C ALA A 38 -4.29 8.64 3.21
N LEU A 39 -3.27 9.41 2.82
CA LEU A 39 -1.95 8.88 2.50
C LEU A 39 -1.25 8.35 3.76
N ASP A 40 -1.40 9.01 4.92
CA ASP A 40 -0.83 8.53 6.19
C ASP A 40 -1.36 7.13 6.55
N ARG A 41 -2.67 6.91 6.38
CA ARG A 41 -3.29 5.59 6.61
C ARG A 41 -2.79 4.55 5.60
N LEU A 42 -2.73 4.91 4.33
CA LEU A 42 -2.23 4.01 3.29
C LEU A 42 -0.77 3.64 3.54
N ALA A 43 0.05 4.61 3.94
CA ALA A 43 1.45 4.41 4.26
C ALA A 43 1.64 3.43 5.42
N LEU A 44 0.80 3.50 6.46
CA LEU A 44 0.83 2.52 7.55
C LEU A 44 0.55 1.09 7.05
N ILE A 45 -0.42 0.91 6.14
CA ILE A 45 -0.75 -0.40 5.56
C ILE A 45 0.42 -0.94 4.73
N VAL A 46 0.98 -0.11 3.84
CA VAL A 46 2.11 -0.48 2.99
C VAL A 46 3.33 -0.83 3.84
N ARG A 47 3.68 0.02 4.81
CA ARG A 47 4.79 -0.20 5.74
C ARG A 47 4.64 -1.51 6.51
N ALA A 48 3.45 -1.78 7.04
CA ALA A 48 3.19 -3.01 7.78
C ALA A 48 3.36 -4.26 6.92
N ALA A 49 2.87 -4.23 5.67
CA ALA A 49 3.04 -5.32 4.72
C ALA A 49 4.51 -5.54 4.32
N ASP A 50 5.22 -4.45 4.01
CA ASP A 50 6.58 -4.46 3.49
C ASP A 50 7.63 -4.84 4.55
N THR A 51 7.41 -4.42 5.81
CA THR A 51 8.31 -4.72 6.94
C THR A 51 7.93 -6.00 7.72
N ALA A 52 7.00 -6.80 7.20
CA ALA A 52 6.43 -7.99 7.86
C ALA A 52 5.83 -7.74 9.26
N SER A 53 5.45 -6.49 9.56
CA SER A 53 4.83 -6.08 10.81
C SER A 53 3.29 -6.11 10.70
N LEU A 54 2.74 -7.27 10.34
CA LEU A 54 1.35 -7.41 9.90
C LEU A 54 0.30 -7.05 10.97
N ASP A 55 0.66 -7.11 12.25
CA ASP A 55 -0.23 -6.78 13.36
C ASP A 55 -0.35 -5.26 13.61
N LEU A 56 0.41 -4.42 12.89
CA LEU A 56 0.32 -2.96 13.02
C LEU A 56 -1.04 -2.40 12.60
N VAL A 57 -1.67 -3.02 11.60
CA VAL A 57 -2.97 -2.59 11.11
C VAL A 57 -3.71 -3.78 10.48
N PRO A 58 -5.01 -4.00 10.75
CA PRO A 58 -5.73 -5.21 10.32
C PRO A 58 -5.68 -5.47 8.80
N GLN A 59 -5.55 -4.42 8.02
CA GLN A 59 -5.55 -4.45 6.56
C GLN A 59 -4.22 -4.97 5.97
N ALA A 60 -3.13 -4.99 6.73
CA ALA A 60 -1.78 -5.28 6.23
C ALA A 60 -1.64 -6.70 5.65
N ALA A 61 -2.10 -7.72 6.36
CA ALA A 61 -2.02 -9.10 5.91
C ALA A 61 -2.81 -9.34 4.61
N GLY A 62 -3.98 -8.71 4.48
CA GLY A 62 -4.79 -8.77 3.26
C GLY A 62 -4.14 -8.06 2.09
N PHE A 63 -3.54 -6.89 2.33
CA PHE A 63 -2.78 -6.15 1.33
C PHE A 63 -1.58 -6.98 0.83
N LEU A 64 -0.77 -7.54 1.74
CA LEU A 64 0.36 -8.41 1.38
C LEU A 64 -0.11 -9.63 0.57
N ALA A 65 -1.19 -10.29 0.99
CA ALA A 65 -1.72 -11.45 0.28
C ALA A 65 -2.16 -11.10 -1.15
N ALA A 66 -2.82 -9.95 -1.35
CA ALA A 66 -3.19 -9.47 -2.67
C ALA A 66 -1.96 -9.14 -3.54
N SER A 67 -0.97 -8.42 -2.99
CA SER A 67 0.26 -8.08 -3.71
C SER A 67 1.06 -9.31 -4.13
N LEU A 68 1.17 -10.32 -3.25
CA LEU A 68 1.79 -11.60 -3.59
C LEU A 68 0.98 -12.40 -4.61
N GLY A 69 -0.35 -12.30 -4.57
CA GLY A 69 -1.22 -12.88 -5.59
C GLY A 69 -0.94 -12.28 -6.97
N LEU A 70 -0.87 -10.95 -7.05
CA LEU A 70 -0.55 -10.23 -8.29
C LEU A 70 0.81 -10.66 -8.87
N SER A 71 1.85 -10.78 -8.03
CA SER A 71 3.18 -11.24 -8.50
C SER A 71 3.21 -12.69 -8.98
N ARG A 72 2.20 -13.50 -8.63
CA ARG A 72 2.04 -14.86 -9.15
C ARG A 72 1.15 -14.92 -10.39
N MET A 73 0.28 -13.93 -10.59
CA MET A 73 -0.59 -13.82 -11.76
C MET A 73 0.14 -13.27 -12.98
N TYR A 74 1.04 -12.30 -12.76
CA TYR A 74 1.74 -11.58 -13.82
C TYR A 74 3.22 -11.92 -13.80
N ARG A 75 3.77 -12.28 -14.97
CA ARG A 75 5.22 -12.49 -15.15
C ARG A 75 5.91 -11.22 -15.66
N ASP A 76 5.17 -10.34 -16.34
CA ASP A 76 5.65 -9.06 -16.82
C ASP A 76 5.43 -7.98 -15.75
N ASP A 77 6.50 -7.27 -15.40
CA ASP A 77 6.47 -6.29 -14.31
C ASP A 77 5.57 -5.08 -14.62
N LEU A 78 5.43 -4.69 -15.90
CA LEU A 78 4.58 -3.56 -16.28
C LEU A 78 3.10 -3.94 -16.23
N GLU A 79 2.76 -5.16 -16.64
CA GLU A 79 1.39 -5.68 -16.47
C GLU A 79 1.04 -5.82 -14.98
N GLN A 80 1.97 -6.30 -14.17
CA GLN A 80 1.79 -6.38 -12.71
C GLN A 80 1.61 -4.99 -12.11
N LEU A 81 2.41 -4.01 -12.53
CA LEU A 81 2.33 -2.62 -12.06
C LEU A 81 0.96 -2.04 -12.38
N GLU A 82 0.48 -2.18 -13.61
CA GLU A 82 -0.83 -1.68 -14.04
C GLU A 82 -1.97 -2.29 -13.20
N ALA A 83 -1.94 -3.61 -12.97
CA ALA A 83 -2.91 -4.28 -12.10
C ALA A 83 -2.79 -3.81 -10.63
N GLY A 84 -1.57 -3.57 -10.17
CA GLY A 84 -1.26 -3.05 -8.84
C GLY A 84 -1.79 -1.62 -8.63
N MET A 85 -1.77 -0.76 -9.64
CA MET A 85 -2.29 0.61 -9.53
C MET A 85 -3.74 0.64 -9.07
N LEU A 86 -4.59 -0.24 -9.62
CA LEU A 86 -5.99 -0.32 -9.20
C LEU A 86 -6.14 -0.76 -7.72
N LEU A 87 -5.27 -1.64 -7.23
CA LEU A 87 -5.26 -2.05 -5.82
C LEU A 87 -4.92 -0.86 -4.92
N TYR A 88 -3.86 -0.11 -5.26
CA TYR A 88 -3.48 1.10 -4.53
C TYR A 88 -4.58 2.16 -4.55
N ASP A 89 -5.22 2.39 -5.70
CA ASP A 89 -6.35 3.32 -5.83
C ASP A 89 -7.54 2.92 -4.95
N ALA A 90 -7.89 1.62 -4.93
CA ALA A 90 -8.97 1.12 -4.10
C ALA A 90 -8.68 1.30 -2.60
N PHE A 91 -7.46 0.97 -2.15
CA PHE A 91 -7.04 1.18 -0.76
C PHE A 91 -6.95 2.67 -0.40
N PHE A 92 -6.48 3.52 -1.31
CA PHE A 92 -6.47 4.96 -1.10
C PHE A 92 -7.89 5.51 -0.92
N ARG A 93 -8.83 5.14 -1.80
CA ARG A 93 -10.24 5.55 -1.67
C ARG A 93 -10.87 5.03 -0.39
N TRP A 94 -10.54 3.80 0.01
CA TRP A 94 -10.98 3.27 1.30
C TRP A 94 -10.43 4.10 2.47
N CYS A 95 -9.12 4.40 2.48
CA CYS A 95 -8.47 5.23 3.52
C CYS A 95 -9.03 6.66 3.60
N ARG A 96 -9.56 7.18 2.50
CA ARG A 96 -10.10 8.54 2.38
C ARG A 96 -11.59 8.62 2.75
N ASP A 97 -12.39 7.67 2.25
CA ASP A 97 -13.85 7.82 2.19
C ASP A 97 -14.63 6.72 2.92
N ALA A 98 -14.05 5.54 3.15
CA ALA A 98 -14.83 4.35 3.51
C ALA A 98 -14.32 3.59 4.75
N THR A 99 -13.47 4.21 5.58
CA THR A 99 -12.94 3.55 6.79
C THR A 99 -14.01 3.24 7.84
N GLU A 100 -15.15 3.95 7.81
CA GLU A 100 -16.27 3.76 8.74
C GLU A 100 -17.37 2.83 8.19
N GLU A 101 -17.30 2.47 6.90
CA GLU A 101 -18.31 1.59 6.32
C GLU A 101 -18.09 0.13 6.71
N THR A 102 -19.04 -0.41 7.45
CA THR A 102 -19.16 -1.86 7.67
C THR A 102 -20.23 -2.40 6.73
N HIS A 103 -19.89 -3.36 5.86
CA HIS A 103 -20.88 -4.11 5.08
C HIS A 103 -21.72 -5.02 5.99
N ASN A 104 -22.62 -4.41 6.74
CA ASN A 104 -23.62 -5.10 7.53
C ASN A 104 -24.80 -5.38 6.61
N TRP A 105 -25.04 -6.66 6.31
CA TRP A 105 -26.27 -7.07 5.65
C TRP A 105 -27.46 -6.61 6.52
N PRO A 106 -28.42 -5.82 6.00
CA PRO A 106 -29.62 -5.53 6.77
C PRO A 106 -30.40 -6.84 6.89
N ALA A 107 -30.32 -7.50 8.04
CA ALA A 107 -31.29 -8.51 8.40
C ALA A 107 -32.65 -7.81 8.40
N ALA A 108 -33.45 -8.01 7.34
CA ALA A 108 -34.77 -7.44 7.23
C ALA A 108 -35.55 -7.79 8.51
N GLY A 109 -35.73 -6.79 9.37
CA GLY A 109 -36.61 -6.90 10.52
C GLY A 109 -37.99 -7.24 9.98
N LYS A 110 -38.50 -8.44 10.29
CA LYS A 110 -39.89 -8.77 10.05
C LYS A 110 -40.74 -7.75 10.81
N PRO A 111 -41.68 -7.04 10.16
CA PRO A 111 -42.69 -6.32 10.91
C PRO A 111 -43.53 -7.33 11.69
N SER A 112 -43.68 -7.10 12.99
CA SER A 112 -44.66 -7.78 13.87
C SER A 112 -46.07 -7.40 13.50
#